data_AF-A0A445CG09-F1
#
_entry.id   AF-A0A445CG09-F1
#
_cell.length_a   1.000
_cell.length_b   1.000
_cell.length_c   1.000
_cell.angle_alpha   90.00
_cell.angle_beta   90.00
_cell.angle_gamma   90.00
#
_symmetry.space_group_name_H-M   'P 1'
#
loop_
_entity.id
_entity.type
_entity.pdbx_description
1 polymer ?
#
loop_
_entity_poly.entity_id
_entity_poly.type
_entity_poly.pdbx_seq_one_letter_code
_entity_poly.pdbx_strand_id
1 'polypeptide(L)'
;MIKKYGWEKNDMVLNEYEKRKSWTSAYLRDKFCVGFRTTLRCKAINNFIKSLLELVQNLEHALRDYRHNELVSQFKMVYGKLILTTGLEALELCTVKFYTSEVLGKVKTKIQRVVALDIINEENISTTVVLKVECDMRQHIYNVLYYRNTKNMKCECSL
;
A
#
# COMPACT_ATOMS: atom_id res chain seq x y z
N MET A 1 -41.18 16.33 -31.97
CA MET A 1 -41.58 16.90 -33.27
C MET A 1 -43.03 17.35 -33.26
N ILE A 2 -44.02 16.48 -33.02
CA ILE A 2 -45.45 16.86 -32.99
C ILE A 2 -45.73 18.02 -32.01
N LYS A 3 -45.24 17.89 -30.78
CA LYS A 3 -45.25 18.95 -29.74
C LYS A 3 -44.53 20.25 -30.15
N LYS A 4 -43.43 20.12 -30.89
CA LYS A 4 -42.57 21.26 -31.26
C LYS A 4 -43.22 22.15 -32.32
N TYR A 5 -44.06 21.56 -33.19
CA TYR A 5 -44.74 22.26 -34.28
C TYR A 5 -46.24 22.46 -34.04
N GLY A 6 -46.75 22.11 -32.85
CA GLY A 6 -48.16 22.34 -32.47
C GLY A 6 -49.16 21.45 -33.21
N TRP A 7 -48.74 20.30 -33.74
CA TRP A 7 -49.60 19.41 -34.55
C TRP A 7 -50.38 18.39 -33.73
N GLU A 8 -50.57 18.65 -32.44
CA GLU A 8 -51.19 17.71 -31.50
C GLU A 8 -52.69 17.47 -31.75
N LYS A 9 -53.34 18.33 -32.53
CA LYS A 9 -54.77 18.20 -32.89
C LYS A 9 -54.99 17.70 -34.32
N ASN A 10 -53.92 17.38 -35.06
CA ASN A 10 -54.05 16.89 -36.43
C ASN A 10 -54.01 15.36 -36.43
N ASP A 11 -55.20 14.75 -36.50
CA ASP A 11 -55.37 13.30 -36.48
C ASP A 11 -54.60 12.58 -37.59
N MET A 12 -54.46 13.20 -38.76
CA MET A 12 -53.74 12.62 -39.89
C MET A 12 -52.24 12.53 -39.57
N VAL A 13 -51.66 13.58 -38.97
CA VAL A 13 -50.25 13.62 -38.55
C VAL A 13 -49.99 12.64 -37.41
N LEU A 14 -50.90 12.55 -36.44
CA LEU A 14 -50.79 11.63 -35.32
C LEU A 14 -50.81 10.16 -35.79
N ASN A 15 -51.74 9.81 -36.68
CA ASN A 15 -51.86 8.47 -37.23
C ASN A 15 -50.58 8.05 -37.97
N GLU A 16 -50.00 8.94 -38.76
CA GLU A 16 -48.78 8.64 -39.51
C GLU A 16 -47.54 8.51 -38.61
N TYR A 17 -47.51 9.26 -37.50
CA TYR A 17 -46.48 9.11 -36.48
C TYR A 17 -46.60 7.80 -35.70
N GLU A 18 -47.82 7.37 -35.35
CA GLU A 18 -48.05 6.08 -34.68
C GLU A 18 -47.70 4.89 -35.59
N LYS A 19 -48.04 4.96 -36.88
CA LYS A 19 -47.56 3.98 -37.86
C LYS A 19 -46.04 3.95 -37.92
N ARG A 20 -45.38 5.11 -38.05
CA ARG A 20 -43.91 5.19 -38.10
C ARG A 20 -43.28 4.62 -36.82
N LYS A 21 -43.84 4.94 -35.66
CA LYS A 21 -43.41 4.42 -34.35
C LYS A 21 -43.53 2.90 -34.27
N SER A 22 -44.62 2.34 -34.80
CA SER A 22 -44.87 0.89 -34.84
C SER A 22 -43.80 0.13 -35.63
N TRP A 23 -43.26 0.73 -36.71
CA TRP A 23 -42.19 0.13 -37.50
C TRP A 23 -40.77 0.58 -37.11
N THR A 24 -40.63 1.57 -36.22
CA THR A 24 -39.32 2.14 -35.85
C THR A 24 -38.41 1.10 -35.21
N SER A 25 -38.95 0.25 -34.35
CA SER A 25 -38.17 -0.83 -33.71
C SER A 25 -37.66 -1.84 -34.73
N ALA A 26 -38.51 -2.26 -35.68
CA ALA A 26 -38.14 -3.17 -36.77
C ALA A 26 -37.09 -2.54 -37.70
N TYR A 27 -37.28 -1.26 -38.08
CA TYR A 27 -36.35 -0.51 -38.92
C TYR A 27 -34.98 -0.33 -38.25
N LEU A 28 -34.96 0.04 -36.96
CA LEU A 28 -33.71 0.17 -36.21
C LEU A 28 -33.04 -1.20 -36.01
N ARG A 29 -33.81 -2.25 -35.75
CA ARG A 29 -33.24 -3.60 -35.61
C ARG A 29 -32.60 -4.09 -36.90
N ASP A 30 -33.19 -3.77 -38.04
CA ASP A 30 -32.60 -4.11 -39.34
C ASP A 30 -31.42 -3.19 -39.67
N LYS A 31 -31.60 -1.87 -39.74
CA LYS A 31 -30.53 -0.94 -40.12
C LYS A 31 -29.37 -0.84 -39.13
N PHE A 32 -29.67 -0.83 -37.83
CA PHE A 32 -28.66 -0.63 -36.78
C PHE A 32 -28.02 -1.96 -36.41
N CYS A 33 -28.80 -3.05 -36.24
CA CYS A 33 -28.26 -4.34 -35.80
C CYS A 33 -27.73 -5.23 -36.92
N VAL A 34 -27.96 -4.92 -38.21
CA VAL A 34 -27.29 -5.64 -39.32
C VAL A 34 -25.77 -5.51 -39.25
N GLY A 35 -25.22 -4.38 -38.78
CA GLY A 35 -23.77 -4.24 -38.55
C GLY A 35 -23.22 -5.05 -37.37
N PHE A 36 -24.06 -5.35 -36.38
CA PHE A 36 -23.70 -6.11 -35.17
C PHE A 36 -23.85 -7.62 -35.34
N ARG A 37 -24.70 -8.07 -36.28
CA ARG A 37 -25.00 -9.50 -36.47
C ARG A 37 -23.84 -10.31 -37.06
N THR A 38 -22.90 -9.71 -37.78
CA THR A 38 -21.88 -10.46 -38.53
C THR A 38 -20.52 -9.77 -38.69
N THR A 39 -19.95 -9.15 -37.65
CA THR A 39 -18.57 -8.61 -37.78
C THR A 39 -17.67 -8.90 -36.58
N LEU A 40 -16.38 -9.08 -36.91
CA LEU A 40 -15.22 -9.19 -36.01
C LEU A 40 -15.24 -8.21 -34.82
N ARG A 41 -15.93 -7.06 -34.93
CA ARG A 41 -16.12 -6.09 -33.84
C ARG A 41 -16.81 -6.67 -32.62
N CYS A 42 -17.87 -7.46 -32.77
CA CYS A 42 -18.54 -8.08 -31.62
C CYS A 42 -17.63 -9.14 -30.95
N LYS A 43 -16.86 -9.90 -31.74
CA LYS A 43 -15.84 -10.82 -31.21
C LYS A 43 -14.73 -10.06 -30.48
N ALA A 44 -14.27 -8.94 -31.02
CA ALA A 44 -13.24 -8.11 -30.41
C ALA A 44 -13.72 -7.50 -29.08
N ILE A 45 -14.95 -6.96 -29.03
CA ILE A 45 -15.56 -6.44 -27.80
C ILE A 45 -15.73 -7.56 -26.77
N ASN A 46 -16.22 -8.73 -27.18
CA ASN A 46 -16.39 -9.86 -26.27
C ASN A 46 -15.03 -10.36 -25.73
N ASN A 47 -14.01 -10.45 -26.58
CA ASN A 47 -12.65 -10.78 -26.15
C ASN A 47 -12.08 -9.71 -25.21
N PHE A 48 -12.34 -8.43 -25.48
CA PHE A 48 -11.90 -7.34 -24.60
C PHE A 48 -12.54 -7.44 -23.22
N ILE A 49 -13.86 -7.66 -23.15
CA ILE A 49 -14.58 -7.87 -21.88
C ILE A 49 -14.02 -9.09 -21.15
N LYS A 50 -13.77 -10.19 -21.85
CA LYS A 50 -13.16 -11.39 -21.27
C LYS A 50 -11.77 -11.09 -20.70
N SER A 51 -10.92 -10.37 -21.44
CA SER A 51 -9.58 -9.99 -20.99
C SER A 51 -9.61 -9.07 -19.77
N LEU A 52 -10.58 -8.16 -19.69
CA LEU A 52 -10.78 -7.30 -18.52
C LEU A 52 -11.20 -8.12 -17.31
N LEU A 53 -12.10 -9.09 -17.49
CA LEU A 53 -12.53 -9.97 -16.41
C LEU A 53 -11.36 -10.81 -15.88
N GLU A 54 -10.57 -11.40 -16.78
CA GLU A 54 -9.35 -12.14 -16.42
C GLU A 54 -8.34 -11.25 -15.69
N LEU A 55 -8.14 -10.02 -16.15
CA LEU A 55 -7.27 -9.05 -15.48
C LEU A 55 -7.73 -8.75 -14.05
N VAL A 56 -9.02 -8.47 -13.86
CA VAL A 56 -9.59 -8.19 -12.53
C VAL A 56 -9.42 -9.40 -11.61
N GLN A 57 -9.74 -10.61 -12.09
CA GLN A 57 -9.58 -11.84 -11.32
C GLN A 57 -8.12 -12.10 -10.94
N ASN A 58 -7.17 -11.87 -11.86
CA ASN A 58 -5.75 -12.02 -11.61
C ASN A 58 -5.25 -11.00 -10.58
N LEU A 59 -5.70 -9.75 -10.65
CA LEU A 59 -5.36 -8.72 -9.68
C LEU A 59 -5.92 -9.05 -8.30
N GLU A 60 -7.17 -9.51 -8.21
CA GLU A 60 -7.74 -9.97 -6.95
C GLU A 60 -6.98 -11.15 -6.36
N HIS A 61 -6.56 -12.10 -7.19
CA HIS A 61 -5.74 -13.23 -6.76
C HIS A 61 -4.38 -12.77 -6.24
N ALA A 62 -3.67 -11.92 -7.00
CA ALA A 62 -2.39 -11.36 -6.61
C ALA A 62 -2.48 -10.55 -5.29
N LEU A 63 -3.57 -9.79 -5.09
CA LEU A 63 -3.82 -9.08 -3.85
C LEU A 63 -4.07 -10.02 -2.66
N ARG A 64 -4.80 -11.12 -2.87
CA ARG A 64 -4.99 -12.15 -1.84
C ARG A 64 -3.68 -12.81 -1.47
N ASP A 65 -2.88 -13.19 -2.46
CA ASP A 65 -1.56 -13.81 -2.24
C ASP A 65 -0.61 -12.85 -1.53
N TYR A 66 -0.59 -11.58 -1.90
CA TYR A 66 0.21 -10.56 -1.24
C TYR A 66 -0.16 -10.43 0.24
N ARG A 67 -1.46 -10.28 0.54
CA ARG A 67 -1.96 -10.21 1.94
C ARG A 67 -1.66 -11.49 2.72
N HIS A 68 -1.80 -12.65 2.09
CA HIS A 68 -1.48 -13.93 2.70
C HIS A 68 0.01 -14.02 3.04
N ASN A 69 0.89 -13.65 2.10
CA ASN A 69 2.33 -13.65 2.31
C ASN A 69 2.75 -12.68 3.42
N GLU A 70 2.13 -11.50 3.49
CA GLU A 70 2.34 -10.54 4.56
C GLU A 70 1.94 -11.12 5.93
N LEU A 71 0.75 -11.72 6.04
CA LEU A 71 0.29 -12.38 7.25
C LEU A 71 1.20 -13.55 7.67
N VAL A 72 1.62 -14.38 6.72
CA VAL A 72 2.56 -15.48 6.97
C VAL A 72 3.92 -14.95 7.44
N SER A 73 4.40 -13.85 6.84
CA SER A 73 5.65 -13.20 7.25
C SER A 73 5.56 -12.67 8.69
N GLN A 74 4.46 -12.01 9.04
CA GLN A 74 4.16 -11.53 10.39
C GLN A 74 4.06 -12.68 11.40
N PHE A 75 3.33 -13.73 11.06
CA PHE A 75 3.19 -14.91 11.91
C PHE A 75 4.54 -15.59 12.17
N LYS A 76 5.36 -15.79 11.13
CA LYS A 76 6.74 -16.31 11.28
C LYS A 76 7.63 -15.38 12.10
N MET A 77 7.39 -14.07 12.06
CA MET A 77 8.14 -13.11 12.85
C MET A 77 7.77 -13.18 14.33
N VAL A 78 6.48 -13.24 14.66
CA VAL A 78 5.99 -13.30 16.06
C VAL A 78 6.24 -14.66 16.71
N TYR A 79 5.91 -15.75 16.00
CA TYR A 79 5.88 -17.10 16.54
C TYR A 79 6.99 -18.00 16.01
N GLY A 80 7.69 -17.60 14.95
CA GLY A 80 8.93 -18.25 14.58
C GLY A 80 10.00 -17.94 15.60
N LYS A 81 11.13 -18.65 15.53
CA LYS A 81 12.30 -18.37 16.34
C LYS A 81 12.81 -16.97 15.97
N LEU A 82 12.33 -15.93 16.65
CA LEU A 82 13.02 -14.65 16.70
C LEU A 82 14.44 -15.00 17.13
N ILE A 83 15.39 -14.85 16.21
CA ILE A 83 16.78 -14.82 16.61
C ILE A 83 16.92 -13.48 17.31
N LEU A 84 16.58 -13.46 18.60
CA LEU A 84 16.74 -12.34 19.52
C LEU A 84 18.26 -12.15 19.62
N THR A 85 18.80 -11.36 18.70
CA THR A 85 20.26 -11.28 18.52
C THR A 85 20.87 -10.22 19.41
N THR A 86 20.06 -9.27 19.90
CA THR A 86 20.57 -8.04 20.51
C THR A 86 20.51 -8.05 22.03
N GLY A 87 20.11 -9.15 22.68
CA GLY A 87 19.97 -9.23 24.14
C GLY A 87 18.89 -8.30 24.75
N LEU A 88 18.17 -7.54 23.91
CA LEU A 88 17.11 -6.61 24.30
C LEU A 88 15.74 -7.16 23.90
N GLU A 89 15.38 -8.31 24.48
CA GLU A 89 14.21 -9.09 24.06
C GLU A 89 12.90 -8.31 24.13
N ALA A 90 12.70 -7.53 25.19
CA ALA A 90 11.50 -6.71 25.38
C ALA A 90 11.35 -5.66 24.27
N LEU A 91 12.46 -5.10 23.79
CA LEU A 91 12.46 -4.10 22.73
C LEU A 91 12.24 -4.75 21.36
N GLU A 92 12.91 -5.87 21.09
CA GLU A 92 12.69 -6.65 19.86
C GLU A 92 11.22 -7.11 19.76
N LEU A 93 10.64 -7.66 20.83
CA LEU A 93 9.22 -8.05 20.89
C LEU A 93 8.26 -6.86 20.68
N CYS A 94 8.60 -5.70 21.26
CA CYS A 94 7.79 -4.49 21.07
C CYS A 94 7.80 -4.06 19.59
N THR A 95 8.96 -4.09 18.93
CA THR A 95 9.07 -3.68 17.52
C THR A 95 8.27 -4.56 16.57
N VAL A 96 8.14 -5.86 16.85
CA VAL A 96 7.32 -6.80 16.07
C VAL A 96 5.85 -6.40 16.05
N LYS A 97 5.35 -5.81 17.14
CA LYS A 97 3.96 -5.36 17.25
C LYS A 97 3.67 -4.09 16.44
N PHE A 98 4.66 -3.24 16.24
CA PHE A 98 4.47 -1.92 15.62
C PHE A 98 4.91 -1.85 14.16
N TYR A 99 5.81 -2.72 13.71
CA TYR A 99 6.43 -2.63 12.39
C TYR A 99 6.09 -3.80 11.48
N THR A 100 6.03 -3.53 10.17
CA THR A 100 5.96 -4.58 9.16
C THR A 100 7.28 -5.34 9.09
N SER A 101 7.28 -6.56 8.55
CA SER A 101 8.50 -7.37 8.44
C SER A 101 9.62 -6.67 7.65
N GLU A 102 9.27 -5.94 6.59
CA GLU A 102 10.22 -5.12 5.81
C GLU A 102 10.88 -4.02 6.64
N VAL A 103 10.11 -3.35 7.51
CA VAL A 103 10.62 -2.27 8.35
C VAL A 103 11.39 -2.84 9.54
N LEU A 104 10.97 -4.00 10.05
CA LEU A 104 11.60 -4.63 11.21
C LEU A 104 13.06 -5.00 10.95
N GLY A 105 13.41 -5.45 9.73
CA GLY A 105 14.81 -5.68 9.37
C GLY A 105 15.67 -4.41 9.50
N LYS A 106 15.14 -3.25 9.13
CA LYS A 106 15.82 -1.95 9.27
C LYS A 106 15.91 -1.51 10.73
N VAL A 107 14.86 -1.78 11.52
CA VAL A 107 14.86 -1.46 12.95
C VAL A 107 15.86 -2.36 13.69
N LYS A 108 15.91 -3.65 13.37
CA LYS A 108 16.87 -4.61 13.95
C LYS A 108 18.31 -4.18 13.73
N THR A 109 18.68 -3.76 12.51
CA THR A 109 20.05 -3.28 12.24
C THR A 109 20.40 -2.03 13.02
N LYS A 110 19.44 -1.14 13.29
CA LYS A 110 19.65 0.01 14.19
C LYS A 110 19.81 -0.41 15.65
N ILE A 111 18.99 -1.34 16.14
CA ILE A 111 19.10 -1.86 17.51
C ILE A 111 20.46 -2.54 17.69
N GLN A 112 20.88 -3.40 16.75
CA GLN A 112 22.20 -4.04 16.77
C GLN A 112 23.34 -3.01 16.86
N ARG A 113 23.26 -1.89 16.14
CA ARG A 113 24.25 -0.81 16.23
C ARG A 113 24.27 -0.13 17.60
N VAL A 114 23.12 0.04 18.24
CA VAL A 114 23.02 0.66 19.57
C VAL A 114 23.49 -0.31 20.65
N VAL A 115 23.16 -1.60 20.53
CA VAL A 115 23.63 -2.63 21.47
C VAL A 115 25.14 -2.83 21.39
N ALA A 116 25.76 -2.62 20.23
CA ALA A 116 27.22 -2.59 20.09
C ALA A 116 27.91 -1.39 20.79
N LEU A 117 27.15 -0.54 21.49
CA LEU A 117 27.68 0.54 22.31
C LEU A 117 27.54 0.17 23.79
N ASP A 118 28.67 -0.11 24.43
CA ASP A 118 28.73 -0.39 25.86
C ASP A 118 29.18 0.85 26.64
N ILE A 119 28.48 1.17 27.72
CA ILE A 119 28.90 2.22 28.65
C ILE A 119 29.86 1.59 29.65
N ILE A 120 31.15 1.91 29.53
CA ILE A 120 32.18 1.35 30.41
C ILE A 120 32.24 2.11 31.74
N ASN A 121 32.05 3.43 31.69
CA ASN A 121 32.18 4.29 32.87
C ASN A 121 31.25 5.50 32.80
N GLU A 122 30.74 5.88 33.96
CA GLU A 122 29.93 7.08 34.16
C GLU A 122 30.54 7.92 35.28
N GLU A 123 31.01 9.12 34.94
CA GLU A 123 31.50 10.09 35.90
C GLU A 123 30.54 11.28 35.97
N ASN A 124 30.08 11.60 37.19
CA ASN A 124 29.17 12.71 37.43
C ASN A 124 29.96 13.94 37.91
N ILE A 125 30.04 14.98 37.07
CA ILE A 125 30.73 16.23 37.36
C ILE A 125 29.69 17.36 37.44
N SER A 126 29.21 17.62 38.66
CA SER A 126 28.23 18.67 38.94
C SER A 126 26.94 18.49 38.10
N THR A 127 26.70 19.35 37.10
CA THR A 127 25.52 19.31 36.22
C THR A 127 25.74 18.50 34.93
N THR A 128 26.94 17.97 34.73
CA THR A 128 27.35 17.24 33.53
C THR A 128 27.71 15.80 33.88
N VAL A 129 27.22 14.86 33.08
CA VAL A 129 27.58 13.44 33.16
C VAL A 129 28.53 13.13 32.02
N VAL A 130 29.69 12.58 32.32
CA VAL A 130 30.67 12.12 31.34
C VAL A 130 30.52 10.61 31.21
N LEU A 131 30.06 10.17 30.05
CA LEU A 131 29.87 8.76 29.71
C LEU A 131 31.04 8.32 28.82
N LYS A 132 31.78 7.30 29.24
CA LYS A 132 32.76 6.62 28.38
C LYS A 132 32.04 5.46 27.68
N VAL A 133 31.89 5.60 26.37
CA VAL A 133 31.17 4.63 25.54
C VAL A 133 32.16 3.92 24.64
N GLU A 134 32.22 2.60 24.74
CA GLU A 134 32.95 1.74 23.83
C GLU A 134 32.06 1.30 22.68
N CYS A 135 32.61 1.35 21.47
CA CYS A 135 31.95 0.83 20.28
C CYS A 135 32.69 -0.43 19.82
N ASP A 136 32.02 -1.58 19.89
CA ASP A 136 32.57 -2.92 19.57
C ASP A 136 33.23 -2.99 18.19
N MET A 137 32.84 -2.12 17.27
CA MET A 137 33.35 -2.10 15.90
C MET A 137 34.82 -1.64 15.81
N ARG A 138 35.38 -0.99 16.85
CA ARG A 138 36.75 -0.43 16.83
C ARG A 138 37.53 -0.44 18.16
N GLN A 139 36.95 -0.95 19.27
CA GLN A 139 37.52 -0.79 20.63
C GLN A 139 37.95 0.65 20.96
N HIS A 140 37.28 1.62 20.32
CA HIS A 140 37.53 3.03 20.53
C HIS A 140 36.55 3.53 21.58
N ILE A 141 37.09 4.15 22.61
CA ILE A 141 36.34 4.76 23.70
C ILE A 141 36.07 6.20 23.30
N TYR A 142 34.80 6.57 23.27
CA TYR A 142 34.36 7.95 23.04
C TYR A 142 33.90 8.55 24.36
N ASN A 143 34.27 9.81 24.60
CA ASN A 143 33.67 10.59 25.68
C ASN A 143 32.39 11.26 25.19
N VAL A 144 31.28 10.99 25.88
CA VAL A 144 29.98 11.62 25.63
C VAL A 144 29.61 12.47 26.84
N LEU A 145 29.43 13.77 26.61
CA LEU A 145 29.02 14.74 27.63
C LEU A 145 27.50 14.88 27.60
N TYR A 146 26.84 14.56 28.71
CA TYR A 146 25.41 14.78 28.91
C TYR A 146 25.18 15.92 29.90
N TYR A 147 24.55 17.00 29.42
CA TYR A 147 24.23 18.17 30.22
C TYR A 147 22.82 18.03 30.81
N ARG A 148 22.70 17.83 32.12
CA ARG A 148 21.39 17.62 32.78
C ARG A 148 20.46 18.83 32.65
N ASN A 149 21.03 20.04 32.70
CA ASN A 149 20.26 21.28 32.66
C ASN A 149 19.50 21.47 31.34
N THR A 150 20.12 21.06 30.22
CA THR A 150 19.56 21.23 28.88
C THR A 150 19.04 19.93 28.28
N LYS A 151 19.25 18.79 28.96
CA LYS A 151 18.98 17.43 28.46
C LYS A 151 19.61 17.17 27.08
N ASN A 152 20.81 17.71 26.84
CA ASN A 152 21.53 17.57 25.58
C ASN A 152 22.76 16.67 25.74
N MET A 153 23.10 15.92 24.68
CA MET A 153 24.32 15.11 24.60
C MET A 153 25.26 15.66 23.52
N LYS A 154 26.57 15.68 23.80
CA LYS A 154 27.63 15.96 22.82
C LYS A 154 28.66 14.85 22.85
N CYS A 155 28.96 14.28 21.68
CA CYS A 155 30.04 13.32 21.49
C CYS A 155 31.35 14.06 21.18
N GLU A 156 32.47 13.55 21.70
CA GLU A 156 33.82 13.96 21.30
C GLU A 156 34.03 13.90 19.78
N CYS A 157 33.38 12.96 19.10
CA CYS A 157 33.39 12.82 17.65
C CYS A 157 32.71 13.96 16.87
N SER A 158 32.08 14.90 17.57
CA SER A 158 31.33 16.04 16.99
C SER A 158 31.81 17.39 17.53
N LEU A 159 32.97 17.40 18.20
CA LEU A 159 33.73 18.57 18.60
C LEU A 159 34.82 18.85 17.56
#